data_AF-A0A080YYH0-F1
#
_entry.id   AF-A0A080YYH0-F1
#
_cell.length_a   1.000
_cell.length_b   1.000
_cell.length_c   1.000
_cell.angle_alpha   90.00
_cell.angle_beta   90.00
_cell.angle_gamma   90.00
#
_symmetry.space_group_name_H-M   'P 1'
#
loop_
_entity.id
_entity.type
_entity.pdbx_description
1 polymer ?
#
loop_
_entity_poly.entity_id
_entity_poly.type
_entity_poly.pdbx_seq_one_letter_code
_entity_poly.pdbx_strand_id
1 'polypeptide(L)'
;MGRKKATKDVPEATRESIALFLAERFCNGRLKRGAAVAAAAKCGCCRTISTIVAECLARISATLDRTRQTLRALAHEPKLTLLCYIKEHLVKCVTVRVKSTLSDDHKRRRLAYELAHVKRPIGGRSYQLHHMDDYVHFHDKWFNMYKAKITFYLTVNETAPYTSSPNKRYIGKVMLLAAVARLLYDSHRKCGFNGKLVSGR
;
A
#
# COMPACT_ATOMS: atom_id res chain seq x y z
N MET A 1 -17.18 -13.35 -39.95
CA MET A 1 -17.16 -12.30 -38.89
C MET A 1 -16.12 -11.26 -39.27
N GLY A 2 -16.55 -10.14 -39.87
CA GLY A 2 -15.65 -9.10 -40.35
C GLY A 2 -14.95 -8.37 -39.20
N ARG A 3 -13.63 -8.24 -39.28
CA ARG A 3 -12.81 -7.47 -38.33
C ARG A 3 -13.30 -6.01 -38.35
N LYS A 4 -14.02 -5.56 -37.31
CA LYS A 4 -14.41 -4.16 -37.16
C LYS A 4 -13.13 -3.31 -37.21
N LYS A 5 -13.00 -2.46 -38.23
CA LYS A 5 -11.90 -1.49 -38.32
C LYS A 5 -11.99 -0.61 -37.08
N ALA A 6 -10.90 -0.50 -36.33
CA ALA A 6 -10.79 0.45 -35.23
C ALA A 6 -11.21 1.84 -35.74
N THR A 7 -12.03 2.55 -34.98
CA THR A 7 -12.27 3.99 -35.17
C THR A 7 -10.91 4.66 -35.18
N LYS A 8 -10.53 5.22 -36.33
CA LYS A 8 -9.23 5.88 -36.48
C LYS A 8 -9.25 7.16 -35.64
N ASP A 9 -8.21 7.37 -34.85
CA ASP A 9 -8.05 8.57 -33.99
C ASP A 9 -7.97 9.89 -34.76
N VAL A 10 -7.87 9.83 -36.10
CA VAL A 10 -7.71 10.99 -36.99
C VAL A 10 -8.82 10.96 -38.05
N PRO A 11 -9.60 12.05 -38.22
CA PRO A 11 -10.63 12.17 -39.24
C PRO A 11 -10.08 11.95 -40.66
N GLU A 12 -10.86 11.35 -41.57
CA GLU A 12 -10.38 11.00 -42.91
C GLU A 12 -9.92 12.23 -43.71
N ALA A 13 -10.63 13.36 -43.60
CA ALA A 13 -10.24 14.64 -44.20
C ALA A 13 -8.85 15.13 -43.73
N THR A 14 -8.51 14.91 -42.45
CA THR A 14 -7.19 15.25 -41.92
C THR A 14 -6.11 14.32 -42.48
N ARG A 15 -6.42 13.04 -42.72
CA ARG A 15 -5.49 12.08 -43.31
C ARG A 15 -5.19 12.41 -44.77
N GLU A 16 -6.20 12.81 -45.53
CA GLU A 16 -6.06 13.31 -46.90
C GLU A 16 -5.19 14.58 -46.95
N SER A 17 -5.44 15.54 -46.06
CA SER A 17 -4.61 16.75 -45.93
C SER A 17 -3.15 16.43 -45.61
N ILE A 18 -2.89 15.47 -44.71
CA ILE A 18 -1.52 15.03 -44.38
C ILE A 18 -0.85 14.37 -45.61
N ALA A 19 -1.58 13.50 -46.31
CA ALA A 19 -1.06 12.80 -47.49
C ALA A 19 -0.68 13.78 -48.61
N LEU A 20 -1.54 14.75 -48.91
CA LEU A 20 -1.27 15.80 -49.89
C LEU A 20 -0.04 16.64 -49.49
N PHE A 21 0.03 17.06 -48.22
CA PHE A 21 1.14 17.86 -47.72
C PHE A 21 2.49 17.13 -47.78
N LEU A 22 2.49 15.82 -47.58
CA LEU A 22 3.68 14.97 -47.69
C LEU A 22 4.05 14.69 -49.15
N ALA A 23 3.05 14.49 -50.02
CA ALA A 23 3.25 14.30 -51.45
C ALA A 23 3.89 15.52 -52.11
N GLU A 24 3.47 16.74 -51.75
CA GLU A 24 4.08 18.00 -52.20
C GLU A 24 5.57 18.12 -51.85
N ARG A 25 6.02 17.44 -50.78
CA ARG A 25 7.41 17.49 -50.29
C ARG A 25 8.22 16.24 -50.61
N PHE A 26 7.62 15.32 -51.37
CA PHE A 26 8.26 14.10 -51.81
C PHE A 26 9.05 14.39 -53.09
N CYS A 27 10.37 14.37 -53.00
CA CYS A 27 11.25 14.61 -54.14
C CYS A 27 12.25 13.46 -54.27
N ASN A 28 12.48 12.96 -55.50
CA ASN A 28 13.46 11.90 -55.78
C ASN A 28 13.27 10.63 -54.93
N GLY A 29 12.02 10.19 -54.75
CA GLY A 29 11.71 8.97 -54.01
C GLY A 29 11.88 9.09 -52.49
N ARG A 30 12.16 10.29 -51.95
CA ARG A 30 12.38 10.51 -50.52
C ARG A 30 11.67 11.76 -50.00
N LEU A 31 11.20 11.65 -48.76
CA LEU A 31 10.76 12.81 -47.98
C LEU A 31 11.96 13.51 -47.35
N LYS A 32 11.97 14.84 -47.44
CA LYS A 32 12.98 15.66 -46.74
C LYS A 32 12.88 15.44 -45.22
N ARG A 33 14.03 15.41 -44.55
CA ARG A 33 14.12 15.26 -43.10
C ARG A 33 13.30 16.38 -42.43
N GLY A 34 12.40 16.04 -41.51
CA GLY A 34 11.50 16.99 -40.85
C GLY A 34 10.13 17.23 -41.51
N ALA A 35 9.88 16.69 -42.72
CA ALA A 35 8.59 16.86 -43.39
C ALA A 35 7.39 16.29 -42.60
N ALA A 36 7.59 15.18 -41.89
CA ALA A 36 6.57 14.60 -41.00
C ALA A 36 6.24 15.52 -39.80
N VAL A 37 7.25 16.18 -39.23
CA VAL A 37 7.06 17.14 -38.13
C VAL A 37 6.30 18.37 -38.62
N ALA A 38 6.64 18.88 -39.80
CA ALA A 38 5.93 19.99 -40.43
C ALA A 38 4.46 19.63 -40.76
N ALA A 39 4.22 18.40 -41.21
CA ALA A 39 2.87 17.90 -41.49
C ALA A 39 2.03 17.82 -40.21
N ALA A 40 2.63 17.29 -39.15
CA ALA A 40 1.99 17.18 -37.85
C ALA A 40 1.67 18.56 -37.25
N ALA A 41 2.57 19.55 -37.42
CA ALA A 41 2.36 20.92 -36.96
C ALA A 41 1.23 21.63 -37.74
N LYS A 42 1.21 21.50 -39.08
CA LYS A 42 0.16 22.07 -39.93
C LYS A 42 -1.22 21.46 -39.66
N CYS A 43 -1.27 20.15 -39.42
CA CYS A 43 -2.52 19.42 -39.25
C CYS A 43 -2.98 19.34 -37.78
N GLY A 44 -2.31 20.03 -36.85
CA GLY A 44 -2.63 19.99 -35.42
C GLY A 44 -2.52 18.59 -34.80
N CYS A 45 -1.78 17.67 -35.45
CA CYS A 45 -1.62 16.29 -35.02
C CYS A 45 -0.51 16.12 -33.98
N CYS A 46 0.25 17.19 -33.70
CA CYS A 46 1.22 17.24 -32.62
C CYS A 46 0.48 17.38 -31.28
N ARG A 47 0.36 16.30 -30.51
CA ARG A 47 0.09 16.45 -29.07
C ARG A 47 1.40 16.78 -28.37
N THR A 48 1.42 17.84 -27.58
CA THR A 48 2.52 18.10 -26.66
C THR A 48 2.55 17.00 -25.60
N ILE A 49 3.74 16.65 -25.09
CA ILE A 49 3.85 15.66 -24.00
C ILE A 49 2.98 16.06 -22.81
N SER A 50 2.87 17.36 -22.52
CA SER A 50 2.00 17.89 -21.47
C SER A 50 0.51 17.59 -21.67
N THR A 51 -0.01 17.68 -22.89
CA THR A 51 -1.43 17.40 -23.17
C THR A 51 -1.72 15.91 -23.08
N ILE A 52 -0.80 15.06 -23.53
CA ILE A 52 -0.90 13.60 -23.36
C ILE A 52 -0.95 13.24 -21.87
N VAL A 53 -0.03 13.79 -21.06
CA VAL A 53 0.00 13.55 -19.62
C VAL A 53 -1.29 14.02 -18.95
N ALA A 54 -1.82 15.19 -19.33
CA ALA A 54 -3.08 15.70 -18.79
C ALA A 54 -4.28 14.80 -19.13
N GLU A 55 -4.39 14.31 -20.38
CA GLU A 55 -5.42 13.35 -20.79
C GLU A 55 -5.32 12.05 -19.99
N CYS A 56 -4.10 11.51 -19.81
CA CYS A 56 -3.85 10.31 -19.01
C CYS A 56 -4.29 10.50 -17.55
N LEU A 57 -3.95 11.64 -16.93
CA LEU A 57 -4.36 11.95 -15.55
C LEU A 57 -5.88 12.12 -15.43
N ALA A 58 -6.54 12.70 -16.43
CA ALA A 58 -7.99 12.80 -16.48
C ALA A 58 -8.66 11.41 -16.58
N ARG A 59 -8.11 10.48 -17.38
CA ARG A 59 -8.58 9.09 -17.44
C ARG A 59 -8.43 8.36 -16.11
N ILE A 60 -7.28 8.54 -15.45
CA ILE A 60 -7.05 8.00 -14.10
C ILE A 60 -8.10 8.59 -13.15
N SER A 61 -8.31 9.91 -13.15
CA SER A 61 -9.30 10.62 -12.33
C SER A 61 -10.76 10.25 -12.62
N ALA A 62 -11.09 9.75 -13.81
CA ALA A 62 -12.44 9.31 -14.16
C ALA A 62 -12.77 7.91 -13.63
N THR A 63 -11.78 7.05 -13.37
CA THR A 63 -12.03 5.69 -12.84
C THR A 63 -12.52 5.75 -11.39
N LEU A 64 -13.51 4.96 -10.96
CA LEU A 64 -13.98 5.02 -9.57
C LEU A 64 -12.85 4.63 -8.58
N ASP A 65 -12.66 5.40 -7.51
CA ASP A 65 -11.57 5.20 -6.52
C ASP A 65 -11.48 3.76 -6.00
N ARG A 66 -12.63 3.11 -5.75
CA ARG A 66 -12.69 1.72 -5.26
C ARG A 66 -12.06 0.71 -6.23
N THR A 67 -12.00 1.03 -7.52
CA THR A 67 -11.40 0.17 -8.55
C THR A 67 -9.90 0.41 -8.72
N ARG A 68 -9.35 1.58 -8.34
CA ARG A 68 -7.94 1.98 -8.52
C ARG A 68 -6.93 1.31 -7.56
N GLN A 69 -7.25 0.14 -7.02
CA GLN A 69 -6.42 -0.51 -6.00
C GLN A 69 -5.17 -1.18 -6.56
N THR A 70 -5.15 -1.48 -7.86
CA THR A 70 -4.03 -2.16 -8.52
C THR A 70 -3.64 -1.45 -9.80
N LEU A 71 -2.37 -1.56 -10.19
CA LEU A 71 -1.89 -1.06 -11.49
C LEU A 71 -2.68 -1.67 -12.67
N ARG A 72 -3.22 -2.88 -12.51
CA ARG A 72 -4.03 -3.55 -13.53
C ARG A 72 -5.40 -2.89 -13.71
N ALA A 73 -5.98 -2.33 -12.66
CA ALA A 73 -7.24 -1.60 -12.78
C ALA A 73 -7.07 -0.24 -13.49
N LEU A 74 -5.84 0.27 -13.55
CA LEU A 74 -5.45 1.44 -14.31
C LEU A 74 -4.94 1.09 -15.72
N ALA A 75 -5.27 -0.10 -16.26
CA ALA A 75 -4.77 -0.61 -17.54
C ALA A 75 -5.17 0.21 -18.79
N HIS A 76 -5.88 1.33 -18.62
CA HIS A 76 -6.00 2.37 -19.64
C HIS A 76 -4.62 2.98 -19.97
N GLU A 77 -3.69 2.97 -19.01
CA GLU A 77 -2.32 3.44 -19.19
C GLU A 77 -1.30 2.29 -19.17
N PRO A 78 -0.20 2.40 -19.92
CA PRO A 78 0.91 1.48 -19.81
C PRO A 78 1.51 1.50 -18.39
N LYS A 79 1.89 0.31 -17.89
CA LYS A 79 2.49 0.15 -16.55
C LYS A 79 3.71 1.05 -16.32
N LEU A 80 4.58 1.17 -17.33
CA LEU A 80 5.79 2.01 -17.25
C LEU A 80 5.43 3.49 -17.09
N THR A 81 4.42 3.98 -17.82
CA THR A 81 3.93 5.36 -17.74
C THR A 81 3.38 5.68 -16.35
N LEU A 82 2.59 4.78 -15.76
CA LEU A 82 2.09 4.93 -14.38
C LEU A 82 3.23 5.00 -13.36
N LEU A 83 4.27 4.18 -13.51
CA LEU A 83 5.44 4.23 -12.63
C LEU A 83 6.21 5.55 -12.75
N CYS A 84 6.33 6.10 -13.97
CA CYS A 84 6.87 7.44 -14.18
C CYS A 84 6.02 8.51 -13.47
N TYR A 85 4.70 8.48 -13.62
CA TYR A 85 3.81 9.44 -12.95
C TYR A 85 3.87 9.37 -11.42
N ILE A 86 4.08 8.17 -10.86
CA ILE A 86 4.29 8.00 -9.42
C ILE A 86 5.64 8.61 -9.00
N LYS A 87 6.69 8.38 -9.79
CA LYS A 87 8.04 8.91 -9.53
C LYS A 87 8.08 10.44 -9.62
N GLU A 88 7.40 11.02 -10.60
CA GLU A 88 7.28 12.47 -10.83
C GLU A 88 6.20 13.13 -9.94
N HIS A 89 5.64 12.41 -8.96
CA HIS A 89 4.62 12.90 -8.02
C HIS A 89 3.31 13.39 -8.65
N LEU A 90 3.04 13.08 -9.91
CA LEU A 90 1.77 13.37 -10.60
C LEU A 90 0.63 12.46 -10.11
N VAL A 91 0.97 11.26 -9.62
CA VAL A 91 0.02 10.30 -9.02
C VAL A 91 0.57 9.81 -7.69
N LYS A 92 -0.23 9.88 -6.62
CA LYS A 92 0.17 9.43 -5.28
C LYS A 92 -0.35 8.03 -4.97
N CYS A 93 0.55 7.12 -4.60
CA CYS A 93 0.16 5.86 -3.98
C CYS A 93 -0.10 6.08 -2.48
N VAL A 94 -1.34 5.90 -2.03
CA VAL A 94 -1.73 6.02 -0.62
C VAL A 94 -2.13 4.66 -0.09
N THR A 95 -1.56 4.28 1.06
CA THR A 95 -2.02 3.10 1.80
C THR A 95 -2.89 3.56 2.97
N VAL A 96 -4.18 3.28 2.90
CA VAL A 96 -5.11 3.53 4.01
C VAL A 96 -5.30 2.23 4.79
N ARG A 97 -5.14 2.29 6.11
CA ARG A 97 -5.45 1.16 7.00
C ARG A 97 -6.82 1.39 7.62
N VAL A 98 -7.68 0.38 7.54
CA VAL A 98 -8.94 0.37 8.29
C VAL A 98 -8.58 0.26 9.77
N LYS A 99 -8.95 1.28 10.55
CA LYS A 99 -8.88 1.24 12.01
C LYS A 99 -10.23 0.74 12.53
N SER A 100 -10.21 -0.05 13.60
CA SER A 100 -11.45 -0.42 14.29
C SER A 100 -12.12 0.85 14.83
N THR A 101 -13.39 1.05 14.50
CA THR A 101 -14.17 2.16 15.04
C THR A 101 -14.48 1.89 16.51
N LEU A 102 -14.03 2.77 17.41
CA LEU A 102 -14.44 2.74 18.82
C LEU A 102 -15.81 3.40 18.94
N SER A 103 -16.84 2.62 19.29
CA SER A 103 -18.14 3.15 19.68
C SER A 103 -18.00 4.01 20.93
N ASP A 104 -18.94 4.93 21.14
CA ASP A 104 -18.94 5.76 22.34
C ASP A 104 -19.05 4.94 23.62
N ASP A 105 -19.72 3.79 23.55
CA ASP A 105 -19.77 2.84 24.65
C ASP A 105 -18.40 2.22 24.97
N HIS A 106 -17.62 1.83 23.94
CA HIS A 106 -16.24 1.37 24.14
C HIS A 106 -15.35 2.46 24.77
N LYS A 107 -15.56 3.73 24.39
CA LYS A 107 -14.84 4.86 24.98
C LYS A 107 -15.20 5.03 26.45
N ARG A 108 -16.50 4.98 26.80
CA ARG A 108 -16.96 5.07 28.20
C ARG A 108 -16.40 3.94 29.05
N ARG A 109 -16.41 2.69 28.55
CA ARG A 109 -15.84 1.54 29.27
C ARG A 109 -14.34 1.68 29.50
N ARG A 110 -13.59 2.16 28.50
CA ARG A 110 -12.15 2.44 28.65
C ARG A 110 -11.89 3.54 29.67
N LEU A 111 -12.64 4.64 29.62
CA LEU A 111 -12.53 5.72 30.59
C LEU A 111 -12.86 5.26 32.00
N ALA A 112 -13.93 4.48 32.18
CA ALA A 112 -14.30 3.91 33.48
C ALA A 112 -13.20 2.99 34.02
N TYR A 113 -12.61 2.16 33.15
CA TYR A 113 -11.46 1.33 33.51
C TYR A 113 -10.26 2.20 33.93
N GLU A 114 -9.89 3.22 33.16
CA GLU A 114 -8.79 4.12 33.51
C GLU A 114 -9.03 4.82 34.86
N LEU A 115 -10.23 5.37 35.08
CA LEU A 115 -10.60 6.04 36.34
C LEU A 115 -10.57 5.09 37.54
N ALA A 116 -10.98 3.83 37.38
CA ALA A 116 -10.88 2.83 38.43
C ALA A 116 -9.43 2.53 38.85
N HIS A 117 -8.47 2.78 37.96
CA HIS A 117 -7.04 2.63 38.22
C HIS A 117 -6.35 3.93 38.62
N VAL A 118 -7.09 5.02 38.86
CA VAL A 118 -6.55 6.24 39.45
C VAL A 118 -6.80 6.21 40.96
N LYS A 119 -5.74 6.11 41.75
CA LYS A 119 -5.78 6.20 43.20
C LYS A 119 -5.59 7.65 43.65
N ARG A 120 -6.44 8.10 44.57
CA ARG A 120 -6.19 9.32 45.35
C ARG A 120 -5.79 8.92 46.78
N PRO A 121 -4.54 9.15 47.20
CA PRO A 121 -4.14 8.86 48.57
C PRO A 121 -4.96 9.71 49.55
N ILE A 122 -5.37 9.13 50.69
CA ILE A 122 -6.07 9.87 51.74
C ILE A 122 -5.15 11.01 52.22
N GLY A 123 -5.62 12.25 52.14
CA GLY A 123 -4.83 13.45 52.47
C GLY A 123 -3.87 13.93 51.37
N GLY A 124 -3.80 13.23 50.24
CA GLY A 124 -2.95 13.59 49.09
C GLY A 124 -3.55 14.67 48.20
N ARG A 125 -2.71 15.60 47.73
CA ARG A 125 -3.08 16.65 46.76
C ARG A 125 -3.00 16.17 45.29
N SER A 126 -2.36 15.03 45.01
CA SER A 126 -2.14 14.53 43.65
C SER A 126 -2.78 13.16 43.41
N TYR A 127 -3.22 12.94 42.17
CA TYR A 127 -3.67 11.65 41.67
C TYR A 127 -2.47 10.79 41.28
N GLN A 128 -2.53 9.50 41.62
CA GLN A 128 -1.51 8.53 41.26
C GLN A 128 -2.15 7.37 40.50
N LEU A 129 -1.47 6.85 39.50
CA LEU A 129 -1.91 5.65 38.81
C LEU A 129 -1.66 4.41 39.67
N HIS A 130 -2.56 3.44 39.58
CA HIS A 130 -2.41 2.13 40.20
C HIS A 130 -1.12 1.46 39.72
N HIS A 131 -0.31 0.95 40.63
CA HIS A 131 0.95 0.28 40.28
C HIS A 131 0.75 -1.10 39.63
N MET A 132 -0.43 -1.69 39.77
CA MET A 132 -0.82 -2.98 39.18
C MET A 132 0.12 -4.14 39.59
N ASP A 133 0.73 -4.05 40.77
CA ASP A 133 1.67 -5.06 41.27
C ASP A 133 0.99 -6.40 41.63
N ASP A 134 -0.33 -6.36 41.79
CA ASP A 134 -1.27 -7.42 42.07
C ASP A 134 -1.93 -8.01 40.81
N TYR A 135 -1.53 -7.55 39.61
CA TYR A 135 -2.10 -8.01 38.34
C TYR A 135 -1.13 -8.91 37.56
N VAL A 136 -1.67 -9.99 37.03
CA VAL A 136 -0.99 -10.82 36.01
C VAL A 136 -1.63 -10.53 34.66
N HIS A 137 -0.85 -9.99 33.73
CA HIS A 137 -1.31 -9.69 32.39
C HIS A 137 -1.19 -10.92 31.49
N PHE A 138 -2.32 -11.45 31.04
CA PHE A 138 -2.38 -12.52 30.05
C PHE A 138 -2.54 -11.95 28.65
N HIS A 139 -1.80 -12.50 27.70
CA HIS A 139 -1.94 -12.14 26.30
C HIS A 139 -1.69 -13.35 25.39
N ASP A 140 -2.63 -13.58 24.47
CA ASP A 140 -2.50 -14.57 23.40
C ASP A 140 -1.98 -13.92 22.13
N LYS A 141 -0.93 -14.51 21.55
CA LYS A 141 -0.40 -14.05 20.28
C LYS A 141 -0.17 -15.22 19.32
N TRP A 142 -0.66 -15.07 18.11
CA TRP A 142 -0.41 -16.01 17.01
C TRP A 142 0.88 -15.64 16.27
N PHE A 143 1.80 -16.59 16.18
CA PHE A 143 3.03 -16.49 15.41
C PHE A 143 2.95 -17.42 14.20
N ASN A 144 3.31 -16.91 13.02
CA ASN A 144 3.43 -17.73 11.83
C ASN A 144 4.73 -18.55 11.93
N MET A 145 4.69 -19.84 11.59
CA MET A 145 5.84 -20.75 11.65
C MET A 145 7.00 -20.30 10.74
N TYR A 146 6.68 -19.67 9.61
CA TYR A 146 7.66 -19.06 8.72
C TYR A 146 7.21 -17.68 8.24
N LYS A 147 8.19 -16.84 7.86
CA LYS A 147 7.92 -15.50 7.33
C LYS A 147 7.27 -15.62 5.95
N ALA A 148 6.17 -14.91 5.75
CA ALA A 148 5.49 -14.85 4.46
C ALA A 148 6.28 -14.09 3.37
N LYS A 149 7.37 -13.41 3.76
CA LYS A 149 8.32 -12.74 2.86
C LYS A 149 9.71 -13.04 3.39
N ILE A 150 10.51 -13.74 2.60
CA ILE A 150 11.92 -14.04 2.87
C ILE A 150 12.73 -13.38 1.76
N THR A 151 13.77 -12.65 2.13
CA THR A 151 14.68 -12.01 1.19
C THR A 151 15.95 -12.87 1.13
N PHE A 152 16.33 -13.29 -0.07
CA PHE A 152 17.58 -13.99 -0.32
C PHE A 152 18.54 -13.04 -1.06
N TYR A 153 19.81 -13.04 -0.65
CA TYR A 153 20.89 -12.41 -1.40
C TYR A 153 21.68 -13.56 -2.03
N LEU A 154 21.59 -13.68 -3.35
CA LEU A 154 22.13 -14.81 -4.10
C LEU A 154 23.27 -14.34 -5.00
N THR A 155 24.24 -15.21 -5.23
CA THR A 155 25.31 -14.96 -6.21
C THR A 155 24.78 -15.13 -7.64
N VAL A 156 25.50 -14.61 -8.64
CA VAL A 156 25.04 -14.56 -10.05
C VAL A 156 24.68 -15.95 -10.62
N ASN A 157 25.27 -17.01 -10.07
CA ASN A 157 25.09 -18.39 -10.53
C ASN A 157 24.13 -19.20 -9.63
N GLU A 158 23.57 -18.61 -8.59
CA GLU A 158 22.67 -19.31 -7.66
C GLU A 158 21.21 -19.13 -8.05
N THR A 159 20.45 -20.23 -7.98
CA THR A 159 19.01 -20.21 -8.21
C THR A 159 18.28 -19.97 -6.89
N ALA A 160 17.30 -19.07 -6.91
CA ALA A 160 16.49 -18.78 -5.73
C ALA A 160 15.69 -20.01 -5.29
N PRO A 161 15.65 -20.30 -3.97
CA PRO A 161 14.85 -21.41 -3.48
C PRO A 161 13.36 -21.15 -3.73
N TYR A 162 12.68 -22.15 -4.30
CA TYR A 162 11.24 -22.10 -4.53
C TYR A 162 10.48 -22.31 -3.23
N THR A 163 9.61 -21.37 -2.88
CA THR A 163 8.66 -21.51 -1.79
C THR A 163 7.28 -21.12 -2.30
N SER A 164 6.27 -22.00 -2.14
CA SER A 164 4.91 -21.69 -2.54
C SER A 164 3.91 -21.99 -1.43
N SER A 165 2.92 -21.13 -1.33
CA SER A 165 1.75 -21.32 -0.48
C SER A 165 0.57 -20.63 -1.17
N PRO A 166 -0.62 -21.27 -1.23
CA PRO A 166 -1.79 -20.68 -1.86
C PRO A 166 -2.24 -19.34 -1.24
N ASN A 167 -2.04 -19.16 0.08
CA ASN A 167 -2.39 -17.94 0.81
C ASN A 167 -1.60 -17.89 2.13
N LYS A 168 -1.23 -16.68 2.58
CA LYS A 168 -0.63 -16.44 3.90
C LYS A 168 -1.45 -16.99 5.08
N ARG A 169 -2.76 -17.19 4.88
CA ARG A 169 -3.64 -17.79 5.90
C ARG A 169 -3.37 -19.28 6.15
N TYR A 170 -2.81 -19.99 5.17
CA TYR A 170 -2.45 -21.42 5.28
C TYR A 170 -1.05 -21.65 5.86
N ILE A 171 -0.30 -20.57 6.15
CA ILE A 171 0.95 -20.69 6.90
C ILE A 171 0.59 -21.19 8.29
N GLY A 172 1.22 -22.29 8.73
CA GLY A 172 1.02 -22.83 10.08
C GLY A 172 1.24 -21.75 11.13
N LYS A 173 0.38 -21.73 12.16
CA LYS A 173 0.44 -20.75 13.25
C LYS A 173 0.56 -21.46 14.58
N VAL A 174 1.41 -20.92 15.44
CA VAL A 174 1.54 -21.33 16.83
C VAL A 174 0.98 -20.21 17.69
N MET A 175 0.06 -20.54 18.59
CA MET A 175 -0.42 -19.61 19.60
C MET A 175 0.50 -19.69 20.82
N LEU A 176 1.02 -18.55 21.25
CA LEU A 176 1.72 -18.44 22.52
C LEU A 176 0.84 -17.62 23.46
N LEU A 177 0.43 -18.25 24.55
CA LEU A 177 -0.14 -17.59 25.72
C LEU A 177 1.03 -17.19 26.63
N ALA A 178 1.15 -15.90 26.93
CA ALA A 178 2.12 -15.39 27.87
C ALA A 178 1.41 -14.71 29.03
N ALA A 179 1.89 -14.99 30.24
CA ALA A 179 1.49 -14.31 31.47
C ALA A 179 2.68 -13.49 31.96
N VAL A 180 2.50 -12.18 32.16
CA VAL A 180 3.53 -11.28 32.66
C VAL A 180 3.01 -10.56 33.90
N ALA A 181 3.76 -10.63 34.99
CA ALA A 181 3.52 -9.90 36.21
C ALA A 181 4.75 -9.05 36.55
N ARG A 182 4.56 -7.97 37.32
CA ARG A 182 5.68 -7.20 37.85
C ARG A 182 6.39 -8.03 38.91
N LEU A 183 7.73 -8.05 38.86
CA LEU A 183 8.53 -8.79 39.83
C LEU A 183 8.48 -8.06 41.17
N LEU A 184 7.88 -8.69 42.18
CA LEU A 184 7.90 -8.18 43.55
C LEU A 184 9.11 -8.74 44.31
N TYR A 185 9.76 -7.87 45.08
CA TYR A 185 10.82 -8.23 46.01
C TYR A 185 10.23 -8.50 47.39
N ASP A 186 10.45 -9.69 47.93
CA ASP A 186 10.07 -10.06 49.29
C ASP A 186 11.24 -9.73 50.23
N SER A 187 11.05 -8.72 51.07
CA SER A 187 12.06 -8.28 52.05
C SER A 187 12.30 -9.30 53.17
N HIS A 188 11.30 -10.10 53.54
CA HIS A 188 11.44 -11.14 54.57
C HIS A 188 12.25 -12.32 54.06
N ARG A 189 12.03 -12.71 52.79
CA ARG A 189 12.78 -13.80 52.15
C ARG A 189 14.06 -13.32 51.46
N LYS A 190 14.32 -12.01 51.47
CA LYS A 190 15.41 -11.32 50.76
C LYS A 190 15.55 -11.80 49.30
N CYS A 191 14.43 -12.05 48.63
CA CYS A 191 14.44 -12.60 47.27
C CYS A 191 13.32 -12.02 46.42
N GLY A 192 13.61 -11.81 45.13
CA GLY A 192 12.57 -11.59 44.13
C GLY A 192 11.87 -12.91 43.77
N PHE A 193 10.72 -12.83 43.10
CA PHE A 193 10.03 -14.02 42.60
C PHE A 193 10.97 -14.91 41.78
N ASN A 194 11.11 -16.17 42.21
CA ASN A 194 12.11 -17.12 41.72
C ASN A 194 11.59 -18.02 40.58
N GLY A 195 10.46 -17.66 39.95
CA GLY A 195 9.88 -18.42 38.85
C GLY A 195 9.16 -19.71 39.25
N LYS A 196 9.10 -20.04 40.56
CA LYS A 196 8.42 -21.26 41.04
C LYS A 196 6.97 -20.95 41.39
N LEU A 197 6.05 -21.42 40.56
CA LEU A 197 4.64 -21.52 40.92
C LEU A 197 4.48 -22.74 41.82
N VAL A 198 4.21 -22.52 43.10
CA VAL A 198 3.88 -23.62 44.02
C VAL A 198 2.43 -23.99 43.75
N SER A 199 2.17 -25.18 43.21
CA SER A 199 0.81 -25.72 43.13
C SER A 199 0.31 -25.96 44.55
N GLY A 200 -0.67 -25.18 44.99
CA GLY A 200 -1.38 -25.44 46.24
C GLY A 200 -2.13 -26.78 46.16
N ARG A 201 -2.01 -27.60 47.21
CA ARG A 201 -2.97 -28.67 47.50
C ARG A 201 -4.23 -28.08 48.09
#